data_AF-A0A2E7RIB7-F1
#
_entry.id   AF-A0A2E7RIB7-F1
#
_cell.length_a   1.000
_cell.length_b   1.000
_cell.length_c   1.000
_cell.angle_alpha   90.00
_cell.angle_beta   90.00
_cell.angle_gamma   90.00
#
_symmetry.space_group_name_H-M   'P 1'
#
loop_
_entity.id
_entity.type
_entity.pdbx_description
1 polymer ?
#
loop_
_entity_poly.entity_id
_entity_poly.type
_entity_poly.pdbx_seq_one_letter_code
_entity_poly.pdbx_strand_id
1 'polypeptide(L)'
;MNPEKAVAWVLLICALRSGWDSVQDPEPDWDDPQLGMATWLPDLNRSGVAELECVPGTGPARAELIVRERKRLGFPLKPSNLALLLGVGEGYANGVQKWYARFTPTVAGNSEGIRKRNQKEWAQSKLREKHLERRR
;
A
#
# COMPACT_ATOMS: atom_id res chain seq x y z
N MET A 1 3.82 32.44 -44.01
CA MET A 1 3.94 31.54 -42.85
C MET A 1 4.95 30.48 -43.23
N ASN A 2 6.15 30.51 -42.64
CA ASN A 2 7.28 29.72 -43.15
C ASN A 2 7.13 28.28 -42.66
N PRO A 3 7.13 27.27 -43.55
CA PRO A 3 6.88 25.88 -43.18
C PRO A 3 7.90 25.36 -42.16
N GLU A 4 9.12 25.89 -42.19
CA GLU A 4 10.20 25.58 -41.25
C GLU A 4 9.84 25.94 -39.80
N LYS A 5 9.14 27.06 -39.58
CA LYS A 5 8.71 27.47 -38.24
C LYS A 5 7.54 26.61 -37.75
N ALA A 6 6.65 26.18 -38.64
CA ALA A 6 5.53 25.30 -38.28
C ALA A 6 6.02 23.91 -37.84
N VAL A 7 7.03 23.35 -38.53
CA VAL A 7 7.66 22.09 -38.14
C VAL A 7 8.34 22.22 -36.78
N ALA A 8 9.03 23.33 -36.52
CA ALA A 8 9.66 23.59 -35.22
C ALA A 8 8.63 23.63 -34.07
N TRP A 9 7.48 24.27 -34.26
CA TRP A 9 6.41 24.31 -33.25
C TRP A 9 5.75 22.96 -33.02
N VAL A 10 5.55 22.15 -34.07
CA VAL A 10 4.99 20.80 -33.94
C VAL A 10 5.96 19.89 -33.18
N LEU A 11 7.26 19.96 -33.48
CA LEU A 11 8.28 19.20 -32.74
C LEU A 11 8.40 19.65 -31.28
N LEU A 12 8.25 20.95 -31.00
CA LEU A 12 8.24 21.48 -29.63
C LEU A 12 7.02 20.99 -28.83
N ILE A 13 5.84 20.94 -29.45
CA ILE A 13 4.60 20.44 -28.81
C ILE A 13 4.68 18.92 -28.59
N CYS A 14 5.23 18.17 -29.55
CA CYS A 14 5.48 16.74 -29.38
C CYS A 14 6.48 16.47 -28.25
N ALA A 15 7.56 17.24 -28.16
CA ALA A 15 8.54 17.12 -27.08
C ALA A 15 7.96 17.45 -25.69
N LEU A 16 7.05 18.44 -25.59
CA LEU A 16 6.36 18.74 -24.33
C LEU A 16 5.32 17.69 -23.93
N ARG A 17 4.78 16.91 -24.88
CA ARG A 17 3.77 15.87 -24.61
C ARG A 17 4.38 14.49 -24.35
N SER A 18 5.65 14.28 -24.70
CA SER A 18 6.41 13.06 -24.38
C SER A 18 6.96 13.02 -22.95
N GLY A 19 6.65 14.00 -22.10
CA GLY A 19 6.99 13.99 -20.67
C GLY A 19 6.17 13.03 -19.80
N TRP A 20 5.48 12.04 -20.39
CA TRP A 20 4.60 11.10 -19.68
C TRP A 20 4.86 9.66 -20.07
N ASP A 21 6.11 9.26 -20.21
CA ASP A 21 6.38 7.84 -20.36
C ASP A 21 7.67 7.46 -19.65
N SER A 22 7.51 7.25 -18.33
CA SER A 22 8.30 6.38 -17.44
C SER A 22 8.13 6.88 -16.00
N VAL A 23 6.92 6.73 -15.44
CA VAL A 23 6.93 6.11 -14.11
C VAL A 23 7.40 4.69 -14.41
N GLN A 24 8.72 4.48 -14.43
CA GLN A 24 9.24 3.16 -14.17
C GLN A 24 8.70 2.87 -12.77
N ASP A 25 7.68 2.01 -12.68
CA ASP A 25 7.43 1.33 -11.42
C ASP A 25 8.81 0.80 -10.99
N PRO A 26 9.29 1.18 -9.78
CA PRO A 26 10.64 0.82 -9.37
C PRO A 26 10.77 -0.68 -9.57
N GLU A 27 11.76 -1.07 -10.37
CA GLU A 27 12.07 -2.47 -10.63
C GLU A 27 12.10 -3.17 -9.26
N PRO A 28 11.31 -4.24 -9.06
CA PRO A 28 11.17 -4.83 -7.74
C PRO A 28 12.56 -5.17 -7.20
N ASP A 29 12.99 -4.48 -6.14
CA ASP A 29 14.24 -4.80 -5.46
C ASP A 29 13.98 -6.08 -4.66
N TRP A 30 14.41 -7.20 -5.25
CA TRP A 30 14.23 -8.54 -4.68
C TRP A 30 15.09 -8.75 -3.41
N ASP A 31 16.03 -7.84 -3.09
CA ASP A 31 17.04 -7.99 -2.04
C ASP A 31 16.86 -7.04 -0.83
N ASP A 32 16.04 -5.99 -0.91
CA ASP A 32 15.75 -5.13 0.25
C ASP A 32 14.61 -5.74 1.10
N PRO A 33 14.80 -6.25 2.33
CA PRO A 33 13.74 -6.84 3.15
C PRO A 33 12.65 -5.86 3.62
N GLN A 34 12.81 -4.54 3.38
CA GLN A 34 11.73 -3.55 3.54
C GLN A 34 10.83 -3.47 2.29
N LEU A 35 11.34 -3.84 1.10
CA LEU A 35 10.61 -4.10 -0.17
C LEU A 35 10.35 -5.61 -0.42
N GLY A 36 11.07 -6.46 0.29
CA GLY A 36 11.39 -7.86 0.02
C GLY A 36 10.46 -8.80 0.77
N MET A 37 9.19 -8.48 0.67
CA MET A 37 8.16 -9.39 0.23
C MET A 37 7.29 -8.45 -0.58
N ALA A 38 7.45 -8.41 -1.90
CA ALA A 38 6.39 -7.94 -2.77
C ALA A 38 5.22 -8.91 -2.54
N THR A 39 4.48 -8.58 -1.50
CA THR A 39 3.19 -9.08 -1.14
C THR A 39 2.42 -9.22 -2.44
N TRP A 40 2.06 -10.45 -2.83
CA TRP A 40 1.07 -10.68 -3.90
C TRP A 40 -0.24 -9.90 -3.66
N LEU A 41 -0.40 -9.33 -2.47
CA LEU A 41 -1.44 -8.41 -2.07
C LEU A 41 -1.40 -7.11 -2.89
N PRO A 42 -2.34 -6.91 -3.83
CA PRO A 42 -2.43 -5.67 -4.60
C PRO A 42 -2.73 -4.49 -3.67
N ASP A 43 -2.24 -3.29 -3.98
CA ASP A 43 -2.61 -2.09 -3.23
C ASP A 43 -3.87 -1.46 -3.84
N LEU A 44 -4.98 -1.47 -3.11
CA LEU A 44 -6.25 -0.87 -3.53
C LEU A 44 -6.11 0.60 -4.00
N ASN A 45 -5.15 1.35 -3.46
CA ASN A 45 -4.96 2.76 -3.77
C ASN A 45 -4.09 3.01 -5.01
N ARG A 46 -3.20 2.07 -5.36
CA ARG A 46 -2.18 2.25 -6.41
C ARG A 46 -2.34 1.27 -7.56
N SER A 47 -2.61 0.01 -7.27
CA SER A 47 -2.67 -1.08 -8.24
C SER A 47 -3.59 -0.82 -9.43
N GLY A 48 -3.20 -1.37 -10.57
CA GLY A 48 -3.97 -1.35 -11.81
C GLY A 48 -5.16 -2.30 -11.79
N VAL A 49 -5.97 -2.28 -12.84
CA VAL A 49 -7.16 -3.14 -12.96
C VAL A 49 -6.78 -4.62 -12.92
N ALA A 50 -5.78 -5.04 -13.70
CA ALA A 50 -5.34 -6.42 -13.80
C ALA A 50 -4.81 -6.99 -12.47
N GLU A 51 -4.09 -6.20 -11.68
CA GLU A 51 -3.63 -6.62 -10.36
C GLU A 51 -4.78 -6.76 -9.37
N LEU A 52 -5.74 -5.83 -9.41
CA LEU A 52 -6.92 -5.88 -8.55
C LEU A 52 -7.83 -7.05 -8.88
N GLU A 53 -7.84 -7.55 -10.12
CA GLU A 53 -8.55 -8.78 -10.50
C GLU A 53 -8.01 -10.03 -9.81
N CYS A 54 -6.73 -10.03 -9.38
CA CYS A 54 -6.17 -11.13 -8.60
C CYS A 54 -6.76 -11.21 -7.18
N VAL A 55 -7.45 -10.18 -6.71
CA VAL A 55 -8.13 -10.18 -5.41
C VAL A 55 -9.38 -11.06 -5.50
N PRO A 56 -9.57 -12.05 -4.61
CA PRO A 56 -10.67 -12.99 -4.70
C PRO A 56 -12.04 -12.29 -4.69
N GLY A 57 -12.88 -12.65 -5.67
CA GLY A 57 -14.20 -12.05 -5.86
C GLY A 57 -14.19 -10.69 -6.56
N THR A 58 -13.02 -10.17 -6.95
CA THR A 58 -12.88 -8.92 -7.70
C THR A 58 -12.79 -9.25 -9.19
N GLY A 59 -13.93 -9.14 -9.88
CA GLY A 59 -13.94 -9.25 -11.34
C GLY A 59 -13.55 -7.93 -12.01
N PRO A 60 -13.39 -7.91 -13.35
CA PRO A 60 -12.98 -6.74 -14.13
C PRO A 60 -13.84 -5.51 -13.83
N ALA A 61 -15.17 -5.67 -13.80
CA ALA A 61 -16.10 -4.58 -13.50
C ALA A 61 -15.89 -3.97 -12.10
N ARG A 62 -15.50 -4.77 -11.09
CA ARG A 62 -15.23 -4.27 -9.73
C ARG A 62 -13.86 -3.63 -9.64
N ALA A 63 -12.86 -4.19 -10.31
CA ALA A 63 -11.52 -3.63 -10.37
C ALA A 63 -11.54 -2.23 -11.02
N GLU A 64 -12.22 -2.07 -12.15
CA GLU A 64 -12.44 -0.77 -12.78
C GLU A 64 -13.16 0.23 -11.87
N LEU A 65 -14.18 -0.24 -11.15
CA LEU A 65 -14.94 0.57 -10.20
C LEU A 65 -14.04 1.08 -9.07
N ILE A 66 -13.19 0.22 -8.50
CA ILE A 66 -12.23 0.61 -7.45
C ILE A 66 -11.28 1.68 -7.98
N VAL A 67 -10.70 1.50 -9.17
CA VAL A 67 -9.77 2.47 -9.78
C VAL A 67 -10.46 3.81 -10.07
N ARG A 68 -11.73 3.79 -10.48
CA ARG A 68 -12.51 5.00 -10.75
C ARG A 68 -12.87 5.74 -9.46
N GLU A 69 -13.45 5.04 -8.49
CA GLU A 69 -13.98 5.66 -7.28
C GLU A 69 -12.89 6.03 -6.27
N ARG A 70 -11.73 5.36 -6.24
CA ARG A 70 -10.63 5.74 -5.33
C ARG A 70 -10.14 7.17 -5.55
N LYS A 71 -10.24 7.71 -6.76
CA LYS A 71 -9.92 9.12 -7.06
C LYS A 71 -10.96 10.08 -6.49
N ARG A 72 -12.19 9.62 -6.35
CA ARG A 72 -13.32 10.39 -5.81
C ARG A 72 -13.33 10.39 -4.28
N LEU A 73 -12.88 9.28 -3.68
CA LEU A 73 -12.74 9.16 -2.25
C LEU A 73 -11.52 9.96 -1.80
N GLY A 74 -11.76 11.10 -1.13
CA GLY A 74 -10.69 11.95 -0.56
C GLY A 74 -9.92 11.32 0.60
N PHE A 75 -10.04 10.00 0.81
CA PHE A 75 -9.37 9.24 1.86
C PHE A 75 -8.84 7.92 1.28
N PRO A 76 -7.76 7.35 1.87
CA PRO A 76 -7.19 6.10 1.39
C PRO A 76 -8.18 4.95 1.56
N LEU A 77 -8.38 4.20 0.47
CA LEU A 77 -9.24 3.03 0.45
C LEU A 77 -8.58 1.90 1.23
N LYS A 78 -9.34 1.31 2.16
CA LYS A 78 -8.92 0.17 2.98
C LYS A 78 -9.88 -0.99 2.74
N PRO A 79 -9.46 -2.25 2.94
CA PRO A 79 -10.34 -3.41 2.79
C PRO A 79 -11.63 -3.31 3.61
N SER A 80 -11.56 -2.74 4.82
CA SER A 80 -12.71 -2.49 5.71
C SER A 80 -13.72 -1.49 5.15
N ASN A 81 -13.27 -0.61 4.25
CA ASN A 81 -14.05 0.51 3.73
C ASN A 81 -14.47 0.28 2.27
N LEU A 82 -14.20 -0.91 1.70
CA LEU A 82 -14.62 -1.27 0.34
C LEU A 82 -16.14 -1.22 0.17
N ALA A 83 -16.91 -1.48 1.23
CA ALA A 83 -18.38 -1.40 1.21
C ALA A 83 -18.92 0.03 0.99
N LEU A 84 -18.08 1.06 1.10
CA LEU A 84 -18.46 2.44 0.79
C LEU A 84 -18.57 2.70 -0.72
N LEU A 85 -18.02 1.80 -1.55
CA LEU A 85 -18.10 1.90 -2.99
C LEU A 85 -19.50 1.51 -3.48
N LEU A 86 -20.09 2.35 -4.33
CA LEU A 86 -21.42 2.13 -4.87
C LEU A 86 -21.43 0.83 -5.70
N GLY A 87 -22.26 -0.15 -5.34
CA GLY A 87 -22.31 -1.45 -6.02
C GLY A 87 -21.35 -2.51 -5.45
N VAL A 88 -20.66 -2.20 -4.36
CA VAL A 88 -19.84 -3.17 -3.62
C VAL A 88 -20.59 -3.62 -2.36
N GLY A 89 -21.02 -4.88 -2.33
CA GLY A 89 -21.74 -5.45 -1.18
C GLY A 89 -20.83 -5.79 0.00
N GLU A 90 -21.39 -5.76 1.21
CA GLU A 90 -20.70 -6.08 2.47
C GLU A 90 -20.06 -7.48 2.46
N GLY A 91 -20.74 -8.47 1.86
CA GLY A 91 -20.22 -9.84 1.79
C GLY A 91 -18.89 -9.94 1.02
N TYR A 92 -18.78 -9.21 -0.10
CA TYR A 92 -17.54 -9.11 -0.85
C TYR A 92 -16.48 -8.34 -0.05
N ALA A 93 -16.82 -7.17 0.49
CA ALA A 93 -15.88 -6.36 1.27
C ALA A 93 -15.29 -7.14 2.45
N ASN A 94 -16.12 -7.91 3.17
CA ASN A 94 -15.70 -8.78 4.26
C ASN A 94 -14.80 -9.93 3.77
N GLY A 95 -15.12 -10.55 2.62
CA GLY A 95 -14.28 -11.57 2.00
C GLY A 95 -12.87 -11.05 1.67
N VAL A 96 -12.80 -9.87 1.05
CA VAL A 96 -11.54 -9.20 0.75
C VAL A 96 -10.80 -8.83 2.04
N GLN A 97 -11.49 -8.26 3.02
CA GLN A 97 -10.88 -7.90 4.31
C GLN A 97 -10.25 -9.12 5.01
N LYS A 98 -10.95 -10.25 5.07
CA LYS A 98 -10.42 -11.49 5.64
C LYS A 98 -9.21 -12.00 4.88
N TRP A 99 -9.24 -11.90 3.55
CA TRP A 99 -8.11 -12.29 2.71
C TRP A 99 -6.89 -11.41 2.99
N TYR A 100 -7.04 -10.08 3.02
CA TYR A 100 -5.95 -9.15 3.38
C TYR A 100 -5.41 -9.39 4.80
N ALA A 101 -6.27 -9.70 5.76
CA ALA A 101 -5.87 -9.98 7.14
C ALA A 101 -4.98 -11.24 7.27
N ARG A 102 -5.06 -12.18 6.32
CA ARG A 102 -4.19 -13.37 6.30
C ARG A 102 -2.75 -13.03 5.95
N PHE A 103 -2.53 -12.00 5.14
CA PHE A 103 -1.21 -11.60 4.65
C PHE A 103 -0.63 -10.40 5.40
N THR A 104 -1.48 -9.61 6.04
CA THR A 104 -1.05 -8.48 6.87
C THR A 104 -0.94 -8.94 8.32
N PRO A 105 0.27 -9.12 8.87
CA PRO A 105 0.40 -9.32 10.31
C PRO A 105 -0.14 -8.06 10.99
N THR A 106 -1.22 -8.22 11.75
CA THR A 106 -1.87 -7.10 12.42
C THR A 106 -0.89 -6.44 13.38
N VAL A 107 -0.52 -5.19 13.09
CA VAL A 107 0.41 -4.39 13.90
C VAL A 107 -0.09 -4.25 15.34
N ALA A 108 -1.42 -4.26 15.56
CA ALA A 108 -2.02 -4.17 16.87
C ALA A 108 -1.61 -5.33 17.80
N GLY A 109 -1.56 -6.57 17.32
CA GLY A 109 -1.14 -7.72 18.13
C GLY A 109 0.36 -7.69 18.45
N ASN A 110 1.18 -7.19 17.52
CA ASN A 110 2.61 -7.03 17.75
C ASN A 110 2.91 -5.91 18.76
N SER A 111 2.16 -4.81 18.71
CA SER A 111 2.36 -3.66 19.60
C SER A 111 2.17 -3.99 21.08
N GLU A 112 1.21 -4.84 21.41
CA GLU A 112 0.94 -5.27 22.79
C GLU A 112 2.01 -6.24 23.31
N GLY A 113 2.49 -7.14 22.45
CA GLY A 113 3.59 -8.05 22.74
C GLY A 113 4.93 -7.31 22.96
N ILE A 114 5.22 -6.32 22.12
CA ILE A 114 6.39 -5.43 22.25
C ILE A 114 6.31 -4.65 23.56
N ARG A 115 5.14 -4.07 23.88
CA ARG A 115 4.94 -3.33 25.13
C ARG A 115 5.17 -4.19 26.38
N LYS A 116 4.64 -5.42 26.41
CA LYS A 116 4.84 -6.35 27.54
C LYS A 116 6.31 -6.77 27.69
N ARG A 117 7.02 -6.99 26.58
CA ARG A 117 8.46 -7.32 26.58
C ARG A 117 9.30 -6.16 27.14
N ASN A 118 9.07 -4.95 26.64
CA ASN A 118 9.76 -3.75 27.11
C ASN A 118 9.53 -3.49 28.60
N GLN A 119 8.30 -3.71 29.09
CA GLN A 119 7.98 -3.55 30.52
C GLN A 119 8.75 -4.54 31.41
N LYS A 120 8.89 -5.80 30.96
CA LYS A 120 9.65 -6.83 31.68
C LYS A 120 11.15 -6.51 31.70
N GLU A 121 11.71 -6.06 30.59
CA GLU A 121 13.11 -5.68 30.49
C GLU A 121 13.46 -4.47 31.37
N TRP A 122 12.58 -3.46 31.41
CA TRP A 122 12.71 -2.32 32.31
C TRP A 122 12.73 -2.76 33.78
N ALA A 123 11.80 -3.64 34.18
CA ALA A 123 11.75 -4.17 35.54
C ALA A 123 13.03 -4.95 35.90
N GLN A 124 13.55 -5.77 34.98
CA GLN A 124 14.81 -6.49 35.19
C GLN A 124 16.02 -5.55 35.28
N SER A 125 16.05 -4.47 34.50
CA SER A 125 17.10 -3.45 34.60
C SER A 125 17.09 -2.79 35.97
N LYS A 126 15.91 -2.41 36.47
CA LYS A 126 15.75 -1.81 37.81
C LYS A 126 16.16 -2.75 38.94
N LEU A 127 15.86 -4.05 38.81
CA LEU A 127 16.35 -5.06 39.75
C LEU A 127 17.88 -5.17 39.72
N ARG A 128 18.49 -5.20 38.52
CA ARG A 128 19.95 -5.25 38.36
C ARG A 128 20.66 -4.03 38.96
N GLU A 129 20.15 -2.82 38.71
CA GLU A 129 20.64 -1.59 39.34
C GLU A 129 20.62 -1.70 40.87
N LYS A 130 19.48 -2.11 41.44
CA LYS A 130 19.32 -2.28 42.89
C LYS A 130 20.29 -3.31 43.49
N HIS A 131 20.60 -4.38 42.75
CA HIS A 131 21.59 -5.37 43.20
C HIS A 131 23.03 -4.83 43.15
N LEU A 132 23.36 -3.96 42.20
CA LEU A 132 24.66 -3.31 42.10
C LEU A 132 24.88 -2.28 43.22
N GLU A 133 23.85 -1.49 43.54
CA GLU A 133 23.90 -0.52 44.65
C GLU A 133 24.12 -1.20 46.01
N ARG A 134 23.58 -2.41 46.22
CA ARG A 134 23.81 -3.17 47.46
C ARG A 134 25.21 -3.77 47.60
N ARG A 135 26.00 -3.83 46.53
CA ARG A 135 27.36 -4.38 46.53
C ARG A 135 28.45 -3.30 46.60
N ARG A 136 28.05 -2.02 46.58
CA ARG A 136 28.93 -0.85 46.69
C ARG A 136 28.84 -0.29 48.10
#